data_AF-A0A160M7E6-F1
#
_entry.id   AF-A0A160M7E6-F1
#
_cell.length_a   1.000
_cell.length_b   1.000
_cell.length_c   1.000
_cell.angle_alpha   90.00
_cell.angle_beta   90.00
_cell.angle_gamma   90.00
#
_symmetry.space_group_name_H-M   'P 1'
#
loop_
_entity.id
_entity.type
_entity.pdbx_description
1 polymer ?
#
loop_
_entity_poly.entity_id
_entity_poly.type
_entity_poly.pdbx_seq_one_letter_code
_entity_poly.pdbx_strand_id
1 'polypeptide(L)'
;MLVSQLPEGRLFIIGTMDAKGDLMKKTNAKKYFKRMLFILLVSAFVYSIYINLGYRHFIKQSQERKYAHLRSIAAVGDNSAHWLEEFVQIPIEKEDEWKDELYNSWRVVNGESRSINSYLSAMSVFDMGEDAPDWNLLQYSLFRVDGFINGMTDKFLENQSYRMSKEETERIEAVITVYSSVSEELEKESVNVERLLESIKEPMLVIDDYYADALEKVDSN
;
A
#
# COMPACT_ATOMS: atom_id res chain seq x y z
N MET A 1 38.09 -60.24 -44.47
CA MET A 1 37.48 -61.18 -45.43
C MET A 1 37.74 -62.58 -44.89
N LEU A 2 36.75 -63.18 -44.23
CA LEU A 2 36.86 -64.53 -43.68
C LEU A 2 35.72 -65.32 -44.31
N VAL A 3 36.09 -66.29 -45.14
CA VAL A 3 35.16 -67.17 -45.84
C VAL A 3 35.23 -68.52 -45.14
N SER A 4 34.12 -68.97 -44.57
CA SER A 4 33.88 -70.39 -44.29
C SER A 4 32.72 -70.86 -45.18
N GLN A 5 32.88 -72.04 -45.77
CA GLN A 5 31.86 -72.72 -46.56
C GLN A 5 31.28 -73.90 -45.80
N LEU A 6 29.95 -74.06 -45.82
CA LEU A 6 29.17 -75.28 -46.11
C LEU A 6 27.67 -75.02 -45.80
N PRO A 7 26.73 -75.85 -46.28
CA PRO A 7 26.05 -75.75 -47.57
C PRO A 7 24.56 -75.36 -47.39
N GLU A 8 23.85 -75.19 -48.50
CA GLU A 8 22.39 -74.94 -48.56
C GLU A 8 21.93 -73.47 -48.40
N GLY A 9 22.00 -72.74 -49.52
CA GLY A 9 20.76 -72.29 -50.15
C GLY A 9 20.02 -71.07 -49.60
N ARG A 10 20.57 -70.27 -48.68
CA ARG A 10 20.04 -68.91 -48.38
C ARG A 10 21.15 -67.91 -48.09
N LEU A 11 21.37 -66.99 -49.03
CA LEU A 11 22.24 -65.83 -48.84
C LEU A 11 21.52 -64.83 -47.91
N PHE A 12 21.75 -64.93 -46.61
CA PHE A 12 21.39 -63.84 -45.69
C PHE A 12 22.43 -62.73 -45.83
N ILE A 13 22.09 -61.68 -46.58
CA ILE A 13 22.79 -60.40 -46.45
C ILE A 13 22.33 -59.82 -45.10
N ILE A 14 23.12 -60.02 -44.05
CA ILE A 14 23.05 -59.15 -42.87
C ILE A 14 23.61 -57.81 -43.36
N GLY A 15 22.71 -56.98 -43.90
CA GLY A 15 23.02 -55.59 -44.15
C GLY A 15 23.42 -55.00 -42.82
N THR A 16 24.67 -54.56 -42.70
CA THR A 16 25.09 -53.67 -41.63
C THR A 16 24.11 -52.50 -41.68
N MET A 17 23.18 -52.41 -40.72
CA MET A 17 22.44 -51.17 -40.50
C MET A 17 23.50 -50.09 -40.46
N ASP A 18 23.38 -49.15 -41.39
CA ASP A 18 24.38 -48.13 -41.67
C ASP A 18 24.62 -47.32 -40.39
N ALA A 19 25.61 -47.75 -39.62
CA ALA A 19 25.97 -47.16 -38.34
C ALA A 19 26.34 -45.68 -38.49
N LYS A 20 26.75 -45.26 -39.70
CA LYS A 20 26.96 -43.84 -40.03
C LYS A 20 25.63 -43.10 -40.20
N GLY A 21 24.65 -43.67 -40.92
CA GLY A 21 23.32 -43.09 -41.08
C GLY A 21 22.57 -42.88 -39.75
N ASP A 22 22.70 -43.83 -38.82
CA ASP A 22 22.10 -43.74 -37.50
C ASP A 22 22.85 -42.76 -36.57
N LEU A 23 24.20 -42.73 -36.61
CA LEU A 23 24.99 -41.68 -35.94
C LEU A 23 24.64 -40.29 -36.47
N MET A 24 24.53 -40.11 -37.79
CA MET A 24 24.28 -38.81 -38.41
C MET A 24 22.88 -38.29 -38.07
N LYS A 25 21.87 -39.16 -38.06
CA LYS A 25 20.50 -38.84 -37.59
C LYS A 25 20.49 -38.45 -36.11
N LYS A 26 21.18 -39.22 -35.24
CA LYS A 26 21.28 -38.94 -33.79
C LYS A 26 22.02 -37.63 -33.51
N THR A 27 23.05 -37.32 -34.29
CA THR A 27 23.85 -36.08 -34.18
C THR A 27 23.04 -34.85 -34.63
N ASN A 28 22.30 -34.97 -35.75
CA ASN A 28 21.40 -33.92 -36.22
C ASN A 28 20.23 -33.70 -35.26
N ALA A 29 19.60 -34.76 -34.75
CA ALA A 29 18.55 -34.66 -33.74
C ALA A 29 19.04 -33.94 -32.48
N LYS A 30 20.25 -34.27 -31.99
CA LYS A 30 20.88 -33.56 -30.86
C LYS A 30 21.14 -32.08 -31.15
N LYS A 31 21.53 -31.74 -32.39
CA LYS A 31 21.72 -30.34 -32.83
C LYS A 31 20.40 -29.57 -32.86
N TYR A 32 19.34 -30.15 -33.42
CA TYR A 32 18.02 -29.53 -33.44
C TYR A 32 17.43 -29.39 -32.04
N PHE A 33 17.59 -30.40 -31.20
CA PHE A 33 17.17 -30.36 -29.80
C PHE A 33 17.89 -29.24 -29.02
N LYS A 34 19.21 -29.13 -29.15
CA LYS A 34 19.98 -28.02 -28.54
C LYS A 34 19.51 -26.65 -29.03
N ARG A 35 19.21 -26.51 -30.33
CA ARG A 35 18.72 -25.25 -30.91
C ARG A 35 17.33 -24.90 -30.39
N MET A 36 16.44 -25.88 -30.28
CA MET A 36 15.10 -25.70 -29.70
C MET A 36 15.18 -25.31 -28.22
N LEU A 37 16.04 -25.97 -27.44
CA LEU A 37 16.26 -25.65 -26.04
C LEU A 37 16.83 -24.23 -25.85
N PHE A 38 17.73 -23.80 -26.73
CA PHE A 38 18.24 -22.42 -26.75
C PHE A 38 17.13 -21.40 -27.04
N ILE A 39 16.26 -21.67 -28.03
CA ILE A 39 15.12 -20.80 -28.34
C ILE A 39 14.18 -20.71 -27.13
N LEU A 40 13.85 -21.84 -26.50
CA LEU A 40 13.01 -21.85 -25.31
C LEU A 40 13.61 -21.05 -24.16
N LEU A 41 14.93 -21.16 -23.92
CA LEU A 41 15.62 -20.37 -22.90
C LEU A 41 15.54 -18.88 -23.20
N VAL A 42 15.79 -18.47 -24.45
CA VAL A 42 15.68 -17.05 -24.85
C VAL A 42 14.25 -16.55 -24.72
N SER A 43 13.26 -17.34 -25.14
CA SER A 43 11.84 -16.99 -25.01
C SER A 43 11.42 -16.85 -23.54
N ALA A 44 11.83 -17.78 -22.68
CA ALA A 44 11.57 -17.71 -21.24
C ALA A 44 12.25 -16.49 -20.60
N PHE A 45 13.48 -16.17 -21.02
CA PHE A 45 14.21 -15.00 -20.55
C PHE A 45 13.52 -13.69 -20.95
N VAL A 46 13.13 -13.53 -22.21
CA VAL A 46 12.40 -12.35 -22.70
C VAL A 46 11.05 -12.20 -21.99
N TYR A 47 10.31 -13.31 -21.83
CA TYR A 47 9.05 -13.32 -21.10
C TYR A 47 9.25 -12.90 -19.63
N SER A 48 10.29 -13.42 -18.96
CA SER A 48 10.64 -13.05 -17.59
C SER A 48 10.94 -11.55 -17.45
N ILE A 49 11.71 -10.98 -18.38
CA ILE A 49 11.97 -9.53 -18.41
C ILE A 49 10.67 -8.75 -18.57
N TYR A 50 9.80 -9.15 -19.50
CA TYR A 50 8.52 -8.48 -19.74
C TYR A 50 7.64 -8.47 -18.48
N ILE A 51 7.51 -9.62 -17.81
CA ILE A 51 6.75 -9.72 -16.56
C ILE A 51 7.36 -8.87 -15.45
N ASN A 52 8.69 -8.86 -15.30
CA ASN A 52 9.36 -8.06 -14.28
C ASN A 52 9.17 -6.55 -14.52
N LEU A 53 9.25 -6.09 -15.77
CA LEU A 53 8.97 -4.70 -16.13
C LEU A 53 7.51 -4.33 -15.82
N GLY A 54 6.57 -5.20 -16.18
CA GLY A 54 5.14 -5.00 -15.86
C GLY A 54 4.90 -4.92 -14.35
N TYR A 55 5.53 -5.80 -13.57
CA TYR A 55 5.44 -5.79 -12.11
C TYR A 55 6.02 -4.51 -11.50
N ARG A 56 7.22 -4.09 -11.93
CA ARG A 56 7.83 -2.83 -11.47
C ARG A 56 6.96 -1.62 -11.79
N HIS A 57 6.36 -1.59 -12.98
CA HIS A 57 5.44 -0.52 -13.37
C HIS A 57 4.20 -0.50 -12.46
N PHE A 58 3.61 -1.66 -12.20
CA PHE A 58 2.49 -1.80 -11.27
C PHE A 58 2.84 -1.28 -9.87
N ILE A 59 3.98 -1.68 -9.31
CA ILE A 59 4.43 -1.20 -7.99
C ILE A 59 4.59 0.32 -7.98
N LYS A 60 5.26 0.90 -8.99
CA LYS A 60 5.42 2.35 -9.09
C LYS A 60 4.07 3.07 -9.15
N GLN A 61 3.14 2.58 -9.96
CA GLN A 61 1.81 3.15 -10.08
C GLN A 61 1.01 3.02 -8.77
N SER A 62 1.14 1.90 -8.07
CA SER A 62 0.55 1.67 -6.75
C SER A 62 1.07 2.69 -5.74
N GLN A 63 2.39 2.87 -5.67
CA GLN A 63 3.04 3.86 -4.81
C GLN A 63 2.58 5.29 -5.13
N GLU A 64 2.62 5.69 -6.41
CA GLU A 64 2.15 7.02 -6.85
C GLU A 64 0.70 7.29 -6.45
N ARG A 65 -0.18 6.28 -6.54
CA ARG A 65 -1.58 6.40 -6.14
C ARG A 65 -1.73 6.64 -4.63
N LYS A 66 -0.91 6.00 -3.80
CA LYS A 66 -0.94 6.19 -2.34
C LYS A 66 -0.52 7.60 -1.94
N TYR A 67 0.54 8.14 -2.57
CA TYR A 67 0.90 9.54 -2.39
C TYR A 67 -0.19 10.49 -2.88
N ALA A 68 -0.92 10.15 -3.96
CA ALA A 68 -2.07 10.94 -4.38
C ALA A 68 -3.21 10.90 -3.35
N HIS A 69 -3.52 9.73 -2.77
CA HIS A 69 -4.48 9.61 -1.69
C HIS A 69 -4.05 10.39 -0.45
N LEU A 70 -2.77 10.33 -0.06
CA LEU A 70 -2.24 11.09 1.06
C LEU A 70 -2.37 12.61 0.83
N ARG A 71 -2.13 13.10 -0.40
CA ARG A 71 -2.39 14.51 -0.75
C ARG A 71 -3.86 14.89 -0.63
N SER A 72 -4.77 14.01 -1.06
CA SER A 72 -6.22 14.25 -0.88
C SER A 72 -6.60 14.29 0.59
N ILE A 73 -6.04 13.39 1.41
CA ILE A 73 -6.23 13.38 2.86
C ILE A 73 -5.67 14.66 3.48
N ALA A 74 -4.48 15.11 3.06
CA ALA A 74 -3.88 16.34 3.56
C ALA A 74 -4.78 17.56 3.30
N ALA A 75 -5.25 17.73 2.07
CA ALA A 75 -6.12 18.86 1.72
C ALA A 75 -7.47 18.84 2.47
N VAL A 76 -8.06 17.65 2.62
CA VAL A 76 -9.33 17.49 3.35
C VAL A 76 -9.14 17.63 4.87
N GLY A 77 -8.03 17.10 5.38
CA GLY A 77 -7.62 17.18 6.78
C GLY A 77 -7.33 18.61 7.19
N ASP A 78 -6.65 19.40 6.35
CA ASP A 78 -6.37 20.82 6.58
C ASP A 78 -7.67 21.63 6.76
N ASN A 79 -8.65 21.42 5.87
CA ASN A 79 -9.98 22.02 6.03
C ASN A 79 -10.64 21.54 7.33
N SER A 80 -10.56 20.25 7.66
CA SER A 80 -11.10 19.71 8.91
C SER A 80 -10.45 20.34 10.14
N ALA A 81 -9.13 20.55 10.12
CA ALA A 81 -8.38 21.19 11.19
C ALA A 81 -8.88 22.61 11.42
N HIS A 82 -9.04 23.39 10.34
CA HIS A 82 -9.60 24.74 10.41
C HIS A 82 -11.00 24.78 11.07
N TRP A 83 -11.91 23.90 10.65
CA TRP A 83 -13.26 23.84 11.26
C TRP A 83 -13.24 23.36 12.71
N LEU A 84 -12.32 22.46 13.06
CA LEU A 84 -12.14 22.00 14.44
C LEU A 84 -11.56 23.11 15.32
N GLU A 85 -10.62 23.91 14.82
CA GLU A 85 -10.09 25.08 15.53
C GLU A 85 -11.20 26.09 15.84
N GLU A 86 -12.06 26.39 14.87
CA GLU A 86 -13.23 27.25 15.10
C GLU A 86 -14.18 26.63 16.13
N PHE A 87 -14.41 25.32 16.05
CA PHE A 87 -15.30 24.60 16.96
C PHE A 87 -14.83 24.66 18.42
N VAL A 88 -13.53 24.45 18.69
CA VAL A 88 -13.00 24.47 20.07
C VAL A 88 -12.86 25.87 20.66
N GLN A 89 -12.81 26.92 19.83
CA GLN A 89 -12.74 28.31 20.29
C GLN A 89 -14.08 28.86 20.79
N ILE A 90 -15.20 28.20 20.47
CA ILE A 90 -16.53 28.64 20.92
C ILE A 90 -16.70 28.38 22.42
N PRO A 91 -16.98 29.41 23.25
CA PRO A 91 -17.17 29.22 24.68
C PRO A 91 -18.37 28.33 24.99
N ILE A 92 -18.16 27.28 25.77
CA ILE A 92 -19.21 26.31 26.15
C ILE A 92 -20.35 26.99 26.92
N GLU A 93 -20.05 28.07 27.66
CA GLU A 93 -21.06 28.84 28.38
C GLU A 93 -22.08 29.53 27.47
N LYS A 94 -21.77 29.62 26.17
CA LYS A 94 -22.61 30.24 25.14
C LYS A 94 -23.12 29.24 24.10
N GLU A 95 -23.13 27.95 24.43
CA GLU A 95 -23.58 26.87 23.54
C GLU A 95 -24.93 27.17 22.87
N ASP A 96 -25.91 27.68 23.63
CA ASP A 96 -27.24 28.01 23.09
C ASP A 96 -27.21 29.18 22.08
N GLU A 97 -26.25 30.11 22.19
CA GLU A 97 -26.10 31.24 21.27
C GLU A 97 -25.43 30.82 19.95
N TRP A 98 -24.58 29.79 19.97
CA TRP A 98 -23.73 29.35 18.84
C TRP A 98 -24.11 27.97 18.32
N LYS A 99 -25.32 27.49 18.66
CA LYS A 99 -25.74 26.12 18.40
C LYS A 99 -25.72 25.77 16.91
N ASP A 100 -26.14 26.70 16.06
CA ASP A 100 -26.18 26.50 14.61
C ASP A 100 -24.77 26.47 14.02
N GLU A 101 -23.86 27.35 14.47
CA GLU A 101 -22.44 27.32 14.10
C GLU A 101 -21.78 26.01 14.55
N LEU A 102 -21.94 25.60 15.80
CA LEU A 102 -21.40 24.33 16.33
C LEU A 102 -21.90 23.12 15.53
N TYR A 103 -23.20 23.09 15.21
CA TYR A 103 -23.79 22.05 14.37
C TYR A 103 -23.18 22.05 12.96
N ASN A 104 -23.09 23.23 12.34
CA ASN A 104 -22.60 23.36 10.97
C ASN A 104 -21.12 23.01 10.84
N SER A 105 -20.28 23.49 11.76
CA SER A 105 -18.84 23.17 11.79
C SER A 105 -18.65 21.66 11.95
N TRP A 106 -19.34 21.03 12.89
CA TRP A 106 -19.21 19.58 13.08
C TRP A 106 -19.75 18.77 11.89
N ARG A 107 -20.82 19.24 11.24
CA ARG A 107 -21.35 18.61 10.02
C ARG A 107 -20.32 18.61 8.90
N VAL A 108 -19.55 19.70 8.74
CA VAL A 108 -18.45 19.77 7.77
C VAL A 108 -17.37 18.77 8.14
N VAL A 109 -16.89 18.79 9.39
CA VAL A 109 -15.86 17.85 9.89
C VAL A 109 -16.25 16.39 9.66
N ASN A 110 -17.49 16.00 9.97
CA ASN A 110 -17.99 14.64 9.71
C ASN A 110 -18.02 14.30 8.21
N GLY A 111 -18.42 15.26 7.36
CA GLY A 111 -18.36 15.10 5.91
C GLY A 111 -16.94 14.83 5.40
N GLU A 112 -15.98 15.59 5.90
CA GLU A 112 -14.57 15.45 5.55
C GLU A 112 -13.95 14.16 6.09
N SER A 113 -14.31 13.76 7.32
CA SER A 113 -13.94 12.46 7.90
C SER A 113 -14.30 11.30 6.98
N ARG A 114 -15.52 11.31 6.43
CA ARG A 114 -15.98 10.27 5.47
C ARG A 114 -15.14 10.27 4.19
N SER A 115 -14.76 11.44 3.69
CA SER A 115 -13.87 11.56 2.53
C SER A 115 -12.49 10.97 2.83
N ILE A 116 -11.91 11.32 3.99
CA ILE A 116 -10.63 10.79 4.47
C ILE A 116 -10.70 9.27 4.58
N ASN A 117 -11.74 8.72 5.23
CA ASN A 117 -11.95 7.29 5.38
C ASN A 117 -11.97 6.56 4.02
N SER A 118 -12.63 7.14 3.02
CA SER A 118 -12.66 6.58 1.65
C SER A 118 -11.27 6.51 1.03
N TYR A 119 -10.43 7.54 1.22
CA TYR A 119 -9.05 7.53 0.71
C TYR A 119 -8.15 6.57 1.49
N LEU A 120 -8.29 6.51 2.83
CA LEU A 120 -7.56 5.58 3.69
C LEU A 120 -7.86 4.12 3.35
N SER A 121 -9.14 3.79 3.15
CA SER A 121 -9.57 2.43 2.79
C SER A 121 -9.03 1.98 1.43
N ALA A 122 -8.72 2.91 0.53
CA ALA A 122 -8.12 2.62 -0.78
C ALA A 122 -6.58 2.49 -0.73
N MET A 123 -5.95 2.80 0.41
CA MET A 123 -4.50 2.80 0.57
C MET A 123 -4.00 1.41 1.01
N SER A 124 -3.67 0.53 0.06
CA SER A 124 -2.99 -0.74 0.39
C SER A 124 -1.51 -0.49 0.69
N VAL A 125 -0.96 -0.96 1.81
CA VAL A 125 0.46 -0.71 2.18
C VAL A 125 1.44 -1.78 1.68
N PHE A 126 0.95 -2.94 1.20
CA PHE A 126 1.80 -4.08 0.82
C PHE A 126 2.85 -3.77 -0.25
N ASP A 127 2.52 -2.95 -1.26
CA ASP A 127 3.44 -2.63 -2.36
C ASP A 127 4.50 -1.55 -1.99
N MET A 128 4.61 -1.16 -0.72
CA MET A 128 5.58 -0.15 -0.27
C MET A 128 6.99 -0.73 -0.03
N GLY A 129 7.16 -2.06 -0.04
CA GLY A 129 8.48 -2.65 0.17
C GLY A 129 9.01 -2.37 1.58
N GLU A 130 10.20 -1.80 1.68
CA GLU A 130 10.85 -1.47 2.96
C GLU A 130 10.10 -0.38 3.74
N ASP A 131 9.39 0.52 3.05
CA ASP A 131 8.62 1.60 3.69
C ASP A 131 7.25 1.11 4.20
N ALA A 132 6.90 -0.17 3.98
CA ALA A 132 5.58 -0.69 4.36
C ALA A 132 5.23 -0.54 5.85
N PRO A 133 6.16 -0.74 6.81
CA PRO A 133 5.87 -0.52 8.24
C PRO A 133 5.43 0.92 8.54
N ASP A 134 6.17 1.91 8.04
CA ASP A 134 5.87 3.33 8.24
C ASP A 134 4.53 3.72 7.63
N TRP A 135 4.27 3.28 6.40
CA TRP A 135 2.99 3.52 5.74
C TRP A 135 1.82 2.85 6.45
N ASN A 136 2.04 1.66 7.01
CA ASN A 136 1.03 0.97 7.81
C ASN A 136 0.74 1.71 9.12
N LEU A 137 1.77 2.22 9.79
CA LEU A 137 1.61 3.03 10.99
C LEU A 137 0.87 4.33 10.67
N LEU A 138 1.23 5.04 9.59
CA LEU A 138 0.56 6.26 9.18
C LEU A 138 -0.93 6.00 8.88
N GLN A 139 -1.22 4.93 8.14
CA GLN A 139 -2.60 4.53 7.85
C GLN A 139 -3.37 4.22 9.15
N TYR A 140 -2.75 3.48 10.07
CA TYR A 140 -3.31 3.21 11.39
C TYR A 140 -3.64 4.51 12.12
N SER A 141 -2.68 5.43 12.24
CA SER A 141 -2.86 6.72 12.92
C SER A 141 -4.05 7.50 12.38
N LEU A 142 -4.14 7.63 11.06
CA LEU A 142 -5.23 8.36 10.40
C LEU A 142 -6.60 7.66 10.58
N PHE A 143 -6.64 6.33 10.64
CA PHE A 143 -7.88 5.61 11.00
C PHE A 143 -8.30 5.85 12.46
N ARG A 144 -7.36 6.01 13.39
CA ARG A 144 -7.69 6.33 14.79
C ARG A 144 -8.25 7.74 14.93
N VAL A 145 -7.67 8.71 14.20
CA VAL A 145 -8.22 10.07 14.07
C VAL A 145 -9.67 10.03 13.56
N ASP A 146 -9.93 9.36 12.44
CA ASP A 146 -11.27 9.22 11.88
C ASP A 146 -12.23 8.50 12.85
N GLY A 147 -11.74 7.47 13.55
CA GLY A 147 -12.50 6.76 14.58
C GLY A 147 -12.94 7.66 15.73
N PHE A 148 -12.08 8.57 16.18
CA PHE A 148 -12.41 9.55 17.22
C PHE A 148 -13.48 10.55 16.74
N ILE A 149 -13.32 11.13 15.54
CA ILE A 149 -14.31 12.06 14.96
C ILE A 149 -15.67 11.38 14.80
N ASN A 150 -15.68 10.13 14.31
CA ASN A 150 -16.92 9.35 14.22
C ASN A 150 -17.55 9.11 15.60
N GLY A 151 -16.75 8.79 16.62
CA GLY A 151 -17.25 8.59 18.00
C GLY A 151 -17.88 9.85 18.61
N MET A 152 -17.37 11.04 18.27
CA MET A 152 -17.92 12.31 18.74
C MET A 152 -19.15 12.77 17.94
N THR A 153 -19.37 12.21 16.75
CA THR A 153 -20.44 12.66 15.85
C THR A 153 -21.85 12.40 16.40
N ASP A 154 -22.08 11.27 17.04
CA ASP A 154 -23.39 10.97 17.65
C ASP A 154 -23.69 11.96 18.79
N LYS A 155 -22.66 12.33 19.56
CA LYS A 155 -22.77 13.32 20.64
C LYS A 155 -23.14 14.71 20.10
N PHE A 156 -22.49 15.17 19.04
CA PHE A 156 -22.64 16.54 18.55
C PHE A 156 -23.78 16.73 17.55
N LEU A 157 -24.04 15.77 16.66
CA LEU A 157 -25.09 15.94 15.63
C LEU A 157 -26.42 15.33 16.04
N GLU A 158 -26.43 14.15 16.67
CA GLU A 158 -27.69 13.49 17.05
C GLU A 158 -28.21 14.04 18.37
N ASN A 159 -27.35 14.07 19.39
CA ASN A 159 -27.72 14.52 20.73
C ASN A 159 -27.61 16.04 20.90
N GLN A 160 -26.98 16.74 19.94
CA GLN A 160 -26.77 18.20 19.96
C GLN A 160 -26.17 18.68 21.29
N SER A 161 -25.22 17.91 21.82
CA SER A 161 -24.60 18.14 23.12
C SER A 161 -23.13 18.51 22.94
N TYR A 162 -22.82 19.80 22.92
CA TYR A 162 -21.49 20.31 22.56
C TYR A 162 -20.55 20.47 23.76
N ARG A 163 -21.03 20.23 24.99
CA ARG A 163 -20.17 20.23 26.18
C ARG A 163 -19.09 19.17 26.07
N MET A 164 -17.84 19.61 26.16
CA MET A 164 -16.67 18.75 26.14
C MET A 164 -16.02 18.67 27.52
N SER A 165 -15.55 17.48 27.87
CA SER A 165 -14.59 17.31 28.95
C SER A 165 -13.24 17.86 28.53
N LYS A 166 -12.36 18.14 29.51
CA LYS A 166 -10.99 18.56 29.24
C LYS A 166 -10.22 17.55 28.37
N GLU A 167 -10.46 16.26 28.58
CA GLU A 167 -9.86 15.18 27.81
C GLU A 167 -10.37 15.15 26.36
N GLU A 168 -11.66 15.37 26.13
CA GLU A 168 -12.22 15.45 24.78
C GLU A 168 -11.67 16.66 24.02
N THR A 169 -11.52 17.81 24.69
CA THR A 169 -10.89 19.00 24.10
C THR A 169 -9.42 18.74 23.75
N GLU A 170 -8.64 18.17 24.67
CA GLU A 170 -7.23 17.81 24.41
C GLU A 170 -7.09 16.83 23.22
N ARG A 171 -8.01 15.87 23.08
CA ARG A 171 -8.05 14.95 21.93
C ARG A 171 -8.39 15.66 20.61
N ILE A 172 -9.30 16.64 20.61
CA ILE A 172 -9.59 17.43 19.40
C ILE A 172 -8.38 18.29 19.01
N GLU A 173 -7.73 18.94 19.98
CA GLU A 173 -6.49 19.71 19.73
C GLU A 173 -5.38 18.84 19.16
N ALA A 174 -5.26 17.60 19.65
CA ALA A 174 -4.35 16.62 19.07
C ALA A 174 -4.74 16.27 17.62
N VAL A 175 -6.03 16.06 17.32
CA VAL A 175 -6.50 15.80 15.94
C VAL A 175 -6.17 16.96 15.00
N ILE A 176 -6.40 18.20 15.42
CA ILE A 176 -6.01 19.40 14.68
C ILE A 176 -4.52 19.34 14.35
N THR A 177 -3.69 19.08 15.37
CA THR A 177 -2.23 18.99 15.21
C THR A 177 -1.83 17.90 14.22
N VAL A 178 -2.48 16.73 14.24
CA VAL A 178 -2.21 15.64 13.27
C VAL A 178 -2.52 16.10 11.86
N TYR A 179 -3.71 16.65 11.61
CA TYR A 179 -4.09 17.09 10.27
C TYR A 179 -3.21 18.21 9.74
N SER A 180 -2.88 19.21 10.57
CA SER A 180 -1.97 20.30 10.18
C SER A 180 -0.57 19.76 9.87
N SER A 181 -0.05 18.83 10.68
CA SER A 181 1.28 18.22 10.43
C SER A 181 1.33 17.43 9.12
N VAL A 182 0.24 16.71 8.79
CA VAL A 182 0.11 16.03 7.49
C VAL A 182 0.08 17.05 6.36
N SER A 183 -0.70 18.12 6.48
CA SER A 183 -0.75 19.20 5.49
C SER A 183 0.63 19.81 5.24
N GLU A 184 1.32 20.23 6.31
CA GLU A 184 2.65 20.85 6.26
C GLU A 184 3.73 19.95 5.65
N GLU A 185 3.72 18.65 5.93
CA GLU A 185 4.67 17.72 5.31
C GLU A 185 4.43 17.58 3.80
N LEU A 186 3.17 17.65 3.37
CA LEU A 186 2.76 17.47 1.97
C LEU A 186 3.01 18.73 1.12
N GLU A 187 3.20 19.90 1.73
CA GLU A 187 3.65 21.12 1.06
C GLU A 187 5.15 21.11 0.71
N LYS A 188 5.94 20.21 1.31
CA LYS A 188 7.39 20.13 1.07
C LYS A 188 7.69 19.54 -0.32
N GLU A 189 8.87 19.88 -0.83
CA GLU A 189 9.36 19.41 -2.15
C GLU A 189 9.41 17.88 -2.23
N SER A 190 9.72 17.22 -1.11
CA SER A 190 9.70 15.76 -0.98
C SER A 190 9.01 15.36 0.32
N VAL A 191 8.00 14.51 0.19
CA VAL A 191 7.23 13.92 1.30
C VAL A 191 8.07 12.83 1.96
N ASN A 192 8.26 12.92 3.27
CA ASN A 192 8.94 11.91 4.06
C ASN A 192 7.97 11.39 5.15
N VAL A 193 7.61 10.11 5.04
CA VAL A 193 6.63 9.48 5.95
C VAL A 193 7.22 9.27 7.34
N GLU A 194 8.48 8.89 7.48
CA GLU A 194 9.16 8.75 8.77
C GLU A 194 9.13 10.07 9.55
N ARG A 195 9.47 11.18 8.88
CA ARG A 195 9.41 12.53 9.46
C ARG A 195 7.98 12.92 9.84
N LEU A 196 7.00 12.56 9.02
CA LEU A 196 5.59 12.78 9.33
C LEU A 196 5.18 12.02 10.59
N LEU A 197 5.54 10.74 10.68
CA LEU A 197 5.24 9.89 11.83
C LEU A 197 5.83 10.45 13.12
N GLU A 198 7.07 10.95 13.07
CA GLU A 198 7.69 11.61 14.22
C GLU A 198 6.92 12.86 14.63
N SER A 199 6.47 13.68 13.67
CA SER A 199 5.71 14.91 13.98
C SER A 199 4.33 14.64 14.61
N ILE A 200 3.69 13.52 14.26
CA ILE A 200 2.35 13.18 14.80
C ILE A 200 2.41 12.26 16.02
N LYS A 201 3.59 11.81 16.43
CA LYS A 201 3.75 10.82 17.51
C LYS A 201 3.09 11.23 18.82
N GLU A 202 3.42 12.41 19.34
CA GLU A 202 2.88 12.89 20.62
C GLU A 202 1.36 13.15 20.53
N PRO A 203 0.83 13.84 19.50
CA PRO A 203 -0.62 13.94 19.30
C PRO A 203 -1.32 12.58 19.25
N MET A 204 -0.72 11.58 18.61
CA MET A 204 -1.31 10.25 18.50
C MET A 204 -1.36 9.50 19.84
N LEU A 205 -0.40 9.72 20.74
CA LEU A 205 -0.44 9.19 22.11
C LEU A 205 -1.60 9.79 22.94
N VAL A 206 -2.09 10.98 22.59
CA VAL A 206 -3.28 11.59 23.20
C VAL A 206 -4.57 11.03 22.61
N ILE A 207 -4.59 10.81 21.30
CA ILE A 207 -5.79 10.36 20.55
C ILE A 207 -6.08 8.88 20.82
N ASP A 208 -5.04 8.04 20.88
CA ASP A 208 -5.18 6.59 20.98
C ASP A 208 -4.35 6.02 22.13
N ASP A 209 -5.05 5.55 23.16
CA ASP A 209 -4.44 4.96 24.36
C ASP A 209 -3.58 3.72 24.05
N TYR A 210 -3.78 3.09 22.89
CA TYR A 210 -3.02 1.91 22.43
C TYR A 210 -1.91 2.26 21.42
N TYR A 211 -1.65 3.55 21.19
CA TYR A 211 -0.67 3.96 20.18
C TYR A 211 0.76 3.54 20.53
N ALA A 212 1.10 3.49 21.82
CA ALA A 212 2.39 2.99 22.29
C ALA A 212 2.63 1.53 21.84
N ASP A 213 1.63 0.66 21.98
CA ASP A 213 1.70 -0.74 21.53
C ASP A 213 1.86 -0.85 20.00
N ALA A 214 1.31 0.11 19.25
CA ALA A 214 1.47 0.16 17.80
C ALA A 214 2.90 0.54 17.41
N LEU A 215 3.52 1.49 18.11
CA LEU A 215 4.92 1.88 17.91
C LEU A 215 5.88 0.71 18.18
N GLU A 216 5.70 -0.02 19.29
CA GLU A 216 6.56 -1.17 19.64
C GLU A 216 6.53 -2.27 18.56
N LYS A 217 5.39 -2.47 17.88
CA LYS A 217 5.25 -3.44 16.79
C LYS A 217 5.98 -3.03 15.52
N VAL A 218 6.18 -1.73 15.31
CA VAL A 218 6.94 -1.21 14.17
C VAL A 218 8.43 -1.30 14.47
N ASP A 219 8.86 -0.94 15.68
CA ASP A 219 10.27 -1.00 16.12
C ASP A 219 10.84 -2.42 16.24
N SER A 220 9.97 -3.44 16.34
CA SER A 220 10.36 -4.85 16.48
C SER A 220 10.46 -5.64 15.17
N ASN A 221 10.15 -5.01 14.03
CA ASN A 221 10.29 -5.59 12.68
C ASN A 221 11.55 -5.09 11.97
#